data_AF-A0A0M3AUQ8-F1
#
_entry.id   AF-A0A0M3AUQ8-F1
#
_cell.length_a   1.000
_cell.length_b   1.000
_cell.length_c   1.000
_cell.angle_alpha   90.00
_cell.angle_beta   90.00
_cell.angle_gamma   90.00
#
_symmetry.space_group_name_H-M   'P 1'
#
loop_
_entity.id
_entity.type
_entity.pdbx_description
1 polymer ?
#
loop_
_entity_poly.entity_id
_entity_poly.type
_entity_poly.pdbx_seq_one_letter_code
_entity_poly.pdbx_strand_id
1 'polypeptide(L)'
;MLKLGARYVPLSSIQQARQRHIEEKWVVEVDLVDNDRFIVELAVWEDALARTPQQMIPAQSGTYMLSPCFDPPFEIVKEPVIAWALTADGVIAAVTNNGINDGGPGNEPILFPTGEVRSPVANWNTFGEYEAEQRAVAEGRPVNAPVAADA
;
A
#
# COMPACT_ATOMS: atom_id res chain seq x y z
N MET A 1 8.53 -6.20 2.20
CA MET A 1 9.87 -6.26 1.56
C MET A 1 10.71 -5.14 2.13
N LEU A 2 12.02 -5.31 2.25
CA LEU A 2 12.94 -4.26 2.70
C LEU A 2 13.51 -3.52 1.49
N LYS A 3 13.37 -2.19 1.44
CA LYS A 3 13.95 -1.35 0.37
C LYS A 3 15.38 -0.95 0.74
N LEU A 4 16.34 -1.36 -0.07
CA LEU A 4 17.78 -1.12 0.09
C LEU A 4 18.29 -0.33 -1.12
N GLY A 5 18.20 1.00 -1.07
CA GLY A 5 18.49 1.85 -2.23
C GLY A 5 17.58 1.52 -3.41
N ALA A 6 18.15 0.96 -4.49
CA ALA A 6 17.41 0.52 -5.69
C ALA A 6 16.95 -0.95 -5.66
N ARG A 7 17.33 -1.73 -4.63
CA ARG A 7 17.00 -3.16 -4.50
C ARG A 7 15.87 -3.37 -3.51
N TYR A 8 14.99 -4.33 -3.78
CA TYR A 8 14.02 -4.86 -2.82
C TYR A 8 14.46 -6.25 -2.36
N VAL A 9 14.44 -6.49 -1.06
CA VAL A 9 14.81 -7.77 -0.45
C VAL A 9 13.60 -8.38 0.25
N PRO A 10 13.22 -9.63 -0.07
CA PRO A 10 12.15 -10.30 0.65
C PRO A 10 12.61 -10.64 2.07
N LEU A 11 11.77 -10.39 3.07
CA LEU A 11 12.13 -10.64 4.48
C LEU A 11 12.40 -12.13 4.75
N SER A 12 11.84 -13.02 3.95
CA SER A 12 12.12 -14.46 4.00
C SER A 12 13.55 -14.83 3.60
N SER A 13 14.29 -13.94 2.94
CA SER A 13 15.70 -14.14 2.60
C SER A 13 16.66 -13.69 3.70
N ILE A 14 16.14 -13.13 4.78
CA ILE A 14 16.93 -12.67 5.92
C ILE A 14 17.25 -13.87 6.80
N GLN A 15 18.54 -14.16 6.94
CA GLN A 15 19.03 -15.18 7.84
C GLN A 15 19.11 -14.64 9.27
N GLN A 16 19.60 -13.41 9.43
CA GLN A 16 19.74 -12.78 10.73
C GLN A 16 19.57 -11.27 10.66
N ALA A 17 18.93 -10.68 11.67
CA ALA A 17 18.85 -9.24 11.87
C ALA A 17 19.35 -8.89 13.27
N ARG A 18 20.19 -7.86 13.40
CA ARG A 18 20.76 -7.41 14.69
C ARG A 18 20.66 -5.90 14.79
N GLN A 19 19.99 -5.41 15.83
CA GLN A 19 19.98 -3.99 16.12
C GLN A 19 21.36 -3.53 16.65
N ARG A 20 21.84 -2.39 16.15
CA ARG A 20 23.11 -1.76 16.50
C ARG A 20 22.92 -0.27 16.69
N HIS A 21 23.77 0.33 17.51
CA HIS A 21 23.86 1.78 17.65
C HIS A 21 25.21 2.21 17.06
N ILE A 22 25.19 2.90 15.93
CA ILE A 22 26.38 3.31 15.16
C ILE A 22 26.28 4.82 14.95
N GLU A 23 27.31 5.58 15.34
CA GLU A 23 27.39 7.03 15.11
C GLU A 23 26.10 7.78 15.52
N GLU A 24 25.59 7.50 16.72
CA GLU A 24 24.36 8.10 17.28
C GLU A 24 23.04 7.73 16.58
N LYS A 25 23.06 6.74 15.69
CA LYS A 25 21.87 6.22 15.01
C LYS A 25 21.60 4.78 15.36
N TRP A 26 20.33 4.45 15.58
CA TRP A 26 19.87 3.08 15.65
C TRP A 26 19.69 2.51 14.24
N VAL A 27 20.38 1.40 13.98
CA VAL A 27 20.36 0.69 12.70
C VAL A 27 20.11 -0.79 12.93
N VAL A 28 19.72 -1.49 11.88
CA VAL A 28 19.62 -2.95 11.85
C VAL A 28 20.60 -3.47 10.81
N GLU A 29 21.52 -4.30 11.28
CA GLU A 29 22.40 -5.09 10.44
C GLU A 29 21.66 -6.35 10.00
N VAL A 30 21.57 -6.57 8.70
CA VAL A 30 20.82 -7.66 8.07
C VAL A 30 21.78 -8.55 7.29
N ASP A 31 21.85 -9.82 7.69
CA ASP A 31 22.57 -10.88 6.98
C ASP A 31 21.56 -11.70 6.16
N LEU A 32 21.80 -11.84 4.85
CA LEU A 32 20.97 -12.62 3.94
C LEU A 32 21.49 -14.05 3.78
N VAL A 33 20.63 -14.93 3.27
CA VAL A 33 20.96 -16.35 3.01
C VAL A 33 22.06 -16.56 1.95
N ASP A 34 22.30 -15.59 1.08
CA ASP A 34 23.38 -15.59 0.09
C ASP A 34 24.71 -15.03 0.63
N ASN A 35 24.76 -14.70 1.93
CA ASN A 35 25.85 -14.03 2.64
C ASN A 35 26.05 -12.55 2.28
N ASP A 36 25.12 -11.93 1.55
CA ASP A 36 25.09 -10.47 1.45
C ASP A 36 24.76 -9.86 2.83
N ARG A 37 25.37 -8.72 3.14
CA ARG A 37 25.15 -7.99 4.39
C ARG A 37 24.83 -6.52 4.11
N PHE A 38 23.82 -6.01 4.82
CA PHE A 38 23.37 -4.63 4.70
C PHE A 38 23.15 -3.99 6.07
N ILE A 39 23.20 -2.67 6.11
CA ILE A 39 22.79 -1.85 7.26
C ILE A 39 21.60 -1.02 6.80
N VAL A 40 20.52 -1.07 7.56
CA VAL A 40 19.33 -0.23 7.35
C VAL A 40 19.02 0.60 8.58
N GLU A 41 18.42 1.76 8.36
CA GLU A 41 17.88 2.54 9.46
C GLU A 41 16.76 1.76 10.17
N LEU A 42 16.69 1.89 11.50
CA LEU A 42 15.69 1.17 12.31
C LEU A 42 14.26 1.47 11.84
N ALA A 43 13.95 2.72 11.50
CA ALA A 43 12.62 3.10 11.02
C ALA A 43 12.21 2.37 9.72
N VAL A 44 13.16 2.18 8.79
CA VAL A 44 12.92 1.43 7.54
C VAL A 44 12.70 -0.05 7.83
N TRP A 45 13.43 -0.60 8.80
CA TRP A 45 13.26 -1.97 9.26
C TRP A 45 11.89 -2.19 9.91
N GLU A 46 11.48 -1.30 10.81
CA GLU A 46 10.20 -1.38 11.54
C GLU A 46 9.01 -1.26 10.58
N ASP A 47 9.04 -0.33 9.63
CA ASP A 47 8.00 -0.21 8.60
C ASP A 47 7.92 -1.48 7.73
N ALA A 48 9.07 -2.05 7.34
CA ALA A 48 9.09 -3.30 6.58
C ALA A 48 8.50 -4.48 7.38
N LEU A 49 8.79 -4.58 8.68
CA LEU A 49 8.23 -5.61 9.55
C LEU A 49 6.72 -5.42 9.72
N ALA A 50 6.26 -4.21 10.03
CA ALA A 50 4.84 -3.89 10.22
C ALA A 50 4.01 -4.31 9.01
N ARG A 51 4.50 -4.03 7.80
CA ARG A 51 3.85 -4.37 6.52
C ARG A 51 4.01 -5.83 6.09
N THR A 52 4.59 -6.70 6.92
CA THR A 52 4.78 -8.11 6.55
C THR A 52 3.45 -8.85 6.60
N PRO A 53 2.99 -9.47 5.49
CA PRO A 53 1.76 -10.25 5.52
C PRO A 53 1.94 -11.48 6.42
N GLN A 54 1.08 -11.58 7.44
CA GLN A 54 0.97 -12.73 8.33
C GLN A 54 -0.01 -13.76 7.79
N GLN A 55 -1.07 -13.29 7.14
CA GLN A 55 -2.09 -14.13 6.51
C GLN A 55 -2.53 -13.51 5.19
N MET A 56 -2.86 -14.38 4.23
CA MET A 56 -3.38 -14.00 2.92
C MET A 56 -4.75 -14.64 2.71
N ILE A 57 -5.71 -13.85 2.22
CA ILE A 57 -7.06 -14.30 1.87
C ILE A 57 -7.31 -13.94 0.40
N PRO A 58 -7.68 -14.87 -0.48
CA PRO A 58 -7.98 -14.53 -1.87
C PRO A 58 -9.08 -13.46 -1.97
N ALA A 59 -8.89 -12.49 -2.86
CA ALA A 59 -9.90 -11.48 -3.13
C ALA A 59 -10.98 -12.05 -4.07
N GLN A 60 -12.17 -11.46 -4.02
CA GLN A 60 -13.24 -11.81 -4.94
C GLN A 60 -12.86 -11.33 -6.36
N SER A 61 -13.13 -12.15 -7.38
CA SER A 61 -12.94 -11.72 -8.77
C SER A 61 -13.78 -10.47 -9.08
N GLY A 62 -13.14 -9.48 -9.72
CA GLY A 62 -13.76 -8.18 -9.99
C GLY A 62 -13.52 -7.13 -8.90
N THR A 63 -12.67 -7.41 -7.92
CA THR A 63 -12.16 -6.41 -6.97
C THR A 63 -10.95 -5.69 -7.56
N TYR A 64 -10.95 -4.35 -7.52
CA TYR A 64 -9.89 -3.51 -8.07
C TYR A 64 -9.48 -2.41 -7.09
N MET A 65 -8.19 -2.14 -7.01
CA MET A 65 -7.66 -0.91 -6.43
C MET A 65 -7.74 0.18 -7.49
N LEU A 66 -8.17 1.38 -7.08
CA LEU A 66 -8.38 2.52 -7.97
C LEU A 66 -7.28 3.55 -7.78
N SER A 67 -6.57 3.87 -8.86
CA SER A 67 -5.50 4.86 -8.87
C SER A 67 -5.80 5.91 -9.94
N PRO A 68 -6.07 7.18 -9.57
CA PRO A 68 -6.31 8.23 -10.55
C PRO A 68 -4.99 8.61 -11.22
N CYS A 69 -4.97 8.60 -12.55
CA CYS A 69 -3.91 9.15 -13.36
C CYS A 69 -4.34 10.54 -13.84
N PHE A 70 -3.71 11.57 -13.29
CA PHE A 70 -4.04 12.96 -13.61
C PHE A 70 -3.34 13.49 -14.88
N ASP A 71 -2.49 12.67 -15.50
CA ASP A 71 -1.88 13.02 -16.78
C ASP A 71 -2.95 13.03 -17.89
N PRO A 72 -2.89 13.96 -18.86
CA PRO A 72 -3.83 13.96 -19.96
C PRO A 72 -3.62 12.76 -20.90
N PRO A 73 -4.65 11.96 -21.22
CA PRO A 73 -6.04 12.09 -20.77
C PRO A 73 -6.27 11.54 -19.37
N PHE A 74 -7.04 12.26 -18.55
CA PHE A 74 -7.43 11.78 -17.21
C PHE A 74 -8.07 10.39 -17.30
N GLU A 75 -7.51 9.45 -16.55
CA GLU A 75 -7.99 8.08 -16.46
C GLU A 75 -7.94 7.56 -15.02
N ILE A 76 -8.74 6.54 -14.73
CA ILE A 76 -8.67 5.81 -13.47
C ILE A 76 -8.14 4.42 -13.78
N VAL A 77 -6.93 4.14 -13.33
CA VAL A 77 -6.31 2.84 -13.46
C VAL A 77 -6.99 1.89 -12.45
N LYS A 78 -7.33 0.69 -12.94
CA LYS A 78 -7.92 -0.38 -12.15
C LYS A 78 -6.93 -1.52 -12.01
N GLU A 79 -6.31 -1.64 -10.85
CA GLU A 79 -5.35 -2.70 -10.57
C GLU A 79 -6.08 -3.86 -9.89
N PRO A 80 -6.06 -5.09 -10.46
CA PRO A 80 -6.74 -6.22 -9.85
C PRO A 80 -6.18 -6.50 -8.44
N VAL A 81 -7.08 -6.56 -7.46
CA VAL A 81 -6.73 -7.07 -6.14
C VAL A 81 -6.81 -8.59 -6.22
N ILE A 82 -5.67 -9.26 -6.02
CA ILE A 82 -5.57 -10.71 -6.08
C ILE A 82 -5.77 -11.36 -4.71
N ALA A 83 -5.47 -10.62 -3.64
CA ALA A 83 -5.62 -11.08 -2.26
C ALA A 83 -5.71 -9.90 -1.27
N TRP A 84 -6.10 -10.23 -0.05
CA TRP A 84 -6.05 -9.39 1.14
C TRP A 84 -4.98 -9.91 2.07
N ALA A 85 -4.09 -9.03 2.53
CA ALA A 85 -3.07 -9.33 3.50
C ALA A 85 -3.50 -8.83 4.88
N LEU A 86 -3.48 -9.69 5.90
CA LEU A 86 -3.43 -9.25 7.29
C LEU A 86 -1.95 -9.03 7.64
N THR A 87 -1.53 -7.79 7.84
CA THR A 87 -0.16 -7.42 8.14
C THR A 87 0.17 -7.59 9.63
N ALA A 88 1.45 -7.53 9.99
CA ALA A 88 1.92 -7.79 11.35
C ALA A 88 1.42 -6.75 12.38
N ASP A 89 1.12 -5.54 11.92
CA ASP A 89 0.49 -4.46 12.70
C ASP A 89 -1.04 -4.58 12.81
N GLY A 90 -1.63 -5.64 12.23
CA GLY A 90 -3.07 -5.91 12.29
C GLY A 90 -3.91 -5.18 11.25
N VAL A 91 -3.28 -4.52 10.27
CA VAL A 91 -3.99 -3.84 9.17
C VAL A 91 -4.37 -4.85 8.08
N ILE A 92 -5.52 -4.63 7.44
CA ILE A 92 -5.90 -5.36 6.22
C ILE A 92 -5.49 -4.50 5.02
N ALA A 93 -4.60 -5.03 4.19
CA ALA A 93 -4.06 -4.36 3.02
C ALA A 93 -4.44 -5.10 1.73
N ALA A 94 -4.68 -4.34 0.66
CA ALA A 94 -4.92 -4.92 -0.66
C ALA A 94 -3.59 -5.40 -1.26
N VAL A 95 -3.63 -6.55 -1.95
CA VAL A 95 -2.47 -7.08 -2.66
C VAL A 95 -2.78 -7.15 -4.15
N THR A 96 -1.95 -6.50 -4.95
CA THR A 96 -1.99 -6.52 -6.41
C THR A 96 -0.78 -7.28 -6.97
N ASN A 97 -0.61 -7.25 -8.29
CA ASN A 97 0.59 -7.78 -8.95
C ASN A 97 1.89 -7.01 -8.59
N ASN A 98 1.78 -5.76 -8.14
CA ASN A 98 2.94 -4.95 -7.76
C ASN A 98 3.31 -5.13 -6.28
N GLY A 99 2.47 -5.80 -5.49
CA GLY A 99 2.71 -6.10 -4.09
C GLY A 99 1.58 -5.62 -3.18
N ILE A 100 1.91 -5.31 -1.94
CA ILE A 100 0.97 -4.84 -0.92
C ILE A 100 0.84 -3.32 -1.05
N ASN A 101 -0.39 -2.84 -1.28
CA ASN A 101 -0.74 -1.44 -1.52
C ASN A 101 0.12 -0.73 -2.58
N ASP A 102 0.82 -1.46 -3.45
CA ASP A 102 1.70 -0.93 -4.50
C ASP A 102 2.76 0.07 -4.00
N GLY A 103 3.14 -0.06 -2.72
CA GLY A 103 4.04 0.89 -2.04
C GLY A 103 3.39 2.23 -1.67
N GLY A 104 2.10 2.37 -1.89
CA GLY A 104 1.28 3.50 -1.50
C GLY A 104 0.95 3.55 0.00
N PRO A 105 0.27 4.63 0.41
CA PRO A 105 -0.14 4.88 1.79
C PRO A 105 -1.17 3.88 2.35
N GLY A 106 -1.80 3.03 1.53
CA GLY A 106 -2.84 2.10 2.00
C GLY A 106 -4.20 2.75 2.20
N ASN A 107 -4.44 3.91 1.58
CA ASN A 107 -5.71 4.63 1.59
C ASN A 107 -6.40 4.61 0.22
N GLU A 108 -5.89 3.79 -0.70
CA GLU A 108 -6.39 3.67 -2.05
C GLU A 108 -7.84 3.16 -2.04
N PRO A 109 -8.74 3.77 -2.82
CA PRO A 109 -10.12 3.32 -2.90
C PRO A 109 -10.19 1.93 -3.57
N ILE A 110 -11.02 1.05 -3.02
CA ILE A 110 -11.27 -0.29 -3.58
C ILE A 110 -12.65 -0.34 -4.22
N LEU A 111 -12.71 -0.71 -5.50
CA LEU A 111 -13.92 -1.09 -6.21
C LEU A 111 -14.21 -2.57 -5.99
N PHE A 112 -15.40 -2.89 -5.47
CA PHE A 112 -15.90 -4.24 -5.31
C PHE A 112 -16.73 -4.70 -6.53
N PRO A 113 -16.91 -6.02 -6.73
CA PRO A 113 -17.70 -6.55 -7.85
C PRO A 113 -19.16 -6.09 -7.87
N THR A 114 -19.69 -5.65 -6.73
CA THR A 114 -21.03 -5.06 -6.60
C THR A 114 -21.14 -3.66 -7.23
N GLY A 115 -20.02 -3.04 -7.61
CA GLY A 115 -19.94 -1.66 -8.07
C GLY A 115 -19.72 -0.64 -6.95
N GLU A 116 -19.72 -1.10 -5.69
CA GLU A 116 -19.42 -0.30 -4.50
C GLU A 116 -17.94 0.09 -4.47
N VAL A 117 -17.65 1.33 -4.09
CA VAL A 117 -16.29 1.79 -3.78
C VAL A 117 -16.17 1.94 -2.27
N ARG A 118 -15.04 1.53 -1.68
CA ARG A 118 -14.73 1.83 -0.28
C ARG A 118 -13.38 2.48 -0.17
N SER A 119 -13.27 3.50 0.67
CA SER A 119 -12.00 4.11 1.01
C SER A 119 -11.94 4.41 2.51
N PRO A 120 -10.77 4.32 3.15
CA PRO A 120 -10.62 4.74 4.55
C PRO A 120 -10.79 6.24 4.77
N VAL A 121 -10.65 7.05 3.71
CA VAL A 121 -10.56 8.53 3.82
C VAL A 121 -11.75 9.26 3.20
N ALA A 122 -12.62 8.57 2.46
CA ALA A 122 -13.74 9.18 1.75
C ALA A 122 -14.88 8.17 1.53
N ASN A 123 -16.08 8.71 1.36
CA ASN A 123 -17.31 7.93 1.22
C ASN A 123 -17.88 8.09 -0.19
N TRP A 124 -17.45 7.24 -1.12
CA TRP A 124 -18.13 7.07 -2.41
C TRP A 124 -18.94 5.78 -2.36
N ASN A 125 -20.21 5.81 -2.75
CA ASN A 125 -21.05 4.60 -2.77
C ASN A 125 -20.86 3.82 -4.08
N THR A 126 -20.37 4.47 -5.13
CA THR A 126 -20.25 3.87 -6.46
C THR A 126 -18.99 4.32 -7.18
N PHE A 127 -18.57 3.53 -8.18
CA PHE A 127 -17.48 3.92 -9.08
C PHE A 127 -17.75 5.25 -9.82
N GLY A 128 -19.01 5.53 -10.19
CA GLY A 128 -19.38 6.75 -10.90
C GLY A 128 -19.23 8.01 -10.05
N GLU A 129 -19.54 7.92 -8.75
CA GLU A 129 -19.31 9.02 -7.79
C GLU A 129 -17.82 9.32 -7.64
N TYR A 130 -17.02 8.27 -7.44
CA TYR A 130 -15.57 8.39 -7.37
C TYR A 130 -15.00 8.99 -8.66
N GLU A 131 -15.40 8.50 -9.83
CA GLU A 131 -14.91 9.00 -11.11
C GLU A 131 -15.27 10.47 -11.33
N ALA A 132 -16.51 10.87 -11.05
CA ALA A 132 -16.95 12.25 -11.21
C ALA A 132 -16.16 13.21 -10.32
N GLU A 133 -15.85 12.79 -9.09
CA GLU A 133 -15.05 13.57 -8.16
C GLU A 133 -13.59 13.73 -8.63
N GLN A 134 -12.93 12.62 -8.97
CA GLN A 134 -11.53 12.66 -9.43
C GLN A 134 -11.39 13.43 -10.74
N ARG A 135 -12.39 13.36 -11.63
CA ARG A 135 -12.43 14.18 -12.85
C ARG A 135 -12.58 15.68 -12.53
N ALA A 136 -13.40 16.03 -11.54
CA ALA A 136 -13.51 17.42 -11.08
C ALA A 136 -12.16 17.93 -10.54
N VAL A 137 -11.43 17.10 -9.76
CA VAL A 137 -10.06 17.41 -9.31
C VAL A 137 -9.12 17.65 -10.50
N ALA A 138 -9.12 16.75 -11.48
CA ALA A 138 -8.28 16.85 -12.67
C ALA A 138 -8.53 18.14 -13.48
N GLU A 139 -9.78 18.64 -13.45
CA GLU A 139 -10.19 19.88 -14.10
C GLU A 139 -9.97 21.14 -13.23
N GLY A 140 -9.40 21.00 -12.03
CA GLY A 140 -9.18 22.09 -11.08
C GLY A 140 -10.48 22.63 -10.48
N ARG A 141 -11.58 21.87 -10.54
CA ARG A 141 -12.84 22.25 -9.89
C ARG A 141 -12.76 21.99 -8.38
N PRO A 142 -13.37 22.85 -7.55
CA PRO A 142 -13.41 22.61 -6.13
C PRO A 142 -14.19 21.32 -5.85
N VAL A 143 -13.57 20.44 -5.07
CA VAL A 143 -14.24 19.25 -4.53
C VAL A 143 -15.04 19.70 -3.32
N ASN A 144 -16.32 19.35 -3.27
CA ASN A 144 -17.07 19.51 -2.02
C ASN A 144 -16.37 18.65 -0.98
N ALA A 145 -15.85 19.27 0.09
CA ALA A 145 -15.20 18.53 1.16
C ALA A 145 -16.13 17.38 1.58
N PRO A 146 -15.61 16.14 1.72
CA PRO A 146 -16.43 15.02 2.14
C PRO A 146 -17.13 15.43 3.44
N VAL A 147 -18.46 15.28 3.48
CA VAL A 147 -19.20 15.42 4.72
C VAL A 147 -18.58 14.38 5.65
N ALA A 148 -17.86 14.84 6.68
CA ALA A 148 -17.24 13.95 7.63
C ALA A 148 -18.31 12.94 8.08
N ALA A 149 -18.04 11.65 7.92
CA ALA A 149 -18.90 10.64 8.50
C ALA A 149 -18.95 10.92 10.00
N ASP A 150 -20.13 11.20 10.54
CA ASP A 150 -20.32 11.27 11.98
C ASP A 150 -19.80 9.94 12.58
N ALA A 151 -18.74 10.05 13.39
CA ALA A 151 -18.03 8.92 14.00
C ALA A 151 -18.81 8.33 15.18
#